data_AF-A0A317KEX0-F1
#
_entry.id   AF-A0A317KEX0-F1
#
_cell.length_a   1.000
_cell.length_b   1.000
_cell.length_c   1.000
_cell.angle_alpha   90.00
_cell.angle_beta   90.00
_cell.angle_gamma   90.00
#
_symmetry.space_group_name_H-M   'P 1'
#
loop_
_entity.id
_entity.type
_entity.pdbx_description
1 polymer ?
#
loop_
_entity_poly.entity_id
_entity_poly.type
_entity_poly.pdbx_seq_one_letter_code
_entity_poly.pdbx_strand_id
1 'polypeptide(L)'
;MGDWFQVIAAPEATADEADRLAAEVLAWLVERGIVRPERTACVLGEGGHAPGPNWRVAVTDPDAGLLGLGTHGLEVITGRTVFYSPDLDSVACPYCGSVAVRGPVGSEWDFLPSIES
;
A
#
# COMPACT_ATOMS: atom_id res chain seq x y z
N MET A 1 -4.11 16.81 -5.39
CA MET A 1 -3.59 15.78 -4.48
C MET A 1 -4.80 14.92 -4.15
N GLY A 2 -4.78 13.63 -4.51
CA GLY A 2 -5.88 12.73 -4.15
C GLY A 2 -5.98 12.66 -2.64
N ASP A 3 -7.19 12.68 -2.11
CA ASP A 3 -7.51 12.54 -0.70
C ASP A 3 -7.50 11.07 -0.24
N TRP A 4 -7.30 10.14 -1.17
CA TRP A 4 -7.33 8.72 -0.88
C TRP A 4 -6.21 7.93 -1.59
N PHE A 5 -5.54 7.10 -0.80
CA PHE A 5 -4.65 6.05 -1.26
C PHE A 5 -4.71 4.89 -0.26
N GLN A 6 -4.30 3.70 -0.69
CA GLN A 6 -4.21 2.55 0.19
C GLN A 6 -2.89 1.81 -0.05
N VAL A 7 -2.24 1.41 1.04
CA VAL A 7 -1.04 0.56 1.01
C VAL A 7 -1.45 -0.82 1.53
N ILE A 8 -1.13 -1.86 0.77
CA ILE A 8 -1.30 -3.26 1.19
C ILE A 8 0.09 -3.86 1.29
N ALA A 9 0.44 -4.35 2.48
CA ALA A 9 1.72 -4.99 2.75
C ALA A 9 1.52 -6.48 3.02
N ALA A 10 2.47 -7.31 2.60
CA ALA A 10 2.58 -8.72 2.96
C ALA A 10 3.70 -8.88 4.01
N PRO A 11 3.41 -8.74 5.32
CA PRO A 11 4.45 -8.69 6.36
C PRO A 11 5.24 -9.99 6.51
N GLU A 12 4.71 -11.11 6.01
CA GLU A 12 5.33 -12.43 6.05
C GLU A 12 6.27 -12.68 4.87
N ALA A 13 6.27 -11.80 3.85
CA ALA A 13 7.17 -11.94 2.71
C ALA A 13 8.60 -11.63 3.12
N THR A 14 9.50 -12.60 2.92
CA THR A 14 10.93 -12.38 3.13
C THR A 14 11.54 -11.58 1.98
N ALA A 15 12.70 -10.97 2.22
CA ALA A 15 13.40 -10.19 1.18
C ALA A 15 13.77 -11.05 -0.05
N ASP A 16 14.12 -12.32 0.16
CA ASP A 16 14.50 -13.24 -0.91
C ASP A 16 13.28 -13.68 -1.77
N GLU A 17 12.08 -13.62 -1.20
CA GLU A 17 10.84 -14.02 -1.89
C GLU A 17 10.08 -12.84 -2.48
N ALA A 18 10.37 -11.61 -2.06
CA ALA A 18 9.59 -10.41 -2.38
C ALA A 18 9.41 -10.21 -3.89
N ASP A 19 10.48 -10.32 -4.68
CA ASP A 19 10.43 -10.14 -6.13
C ASP A 19 9.58 -11.21 -6.82
N ARG A 20 9.70 -12.47 -6.39
CA ARG A 20 8.91 -13.58 -6.92
C ARG A 20 7.42 -13.40 -6.58
N LEU A 21 7.11 -13.10 -5.33
CA LEU A 21 5.73 -12.89 -4.87
C LEU A 21 5.08 -11.68 -5.55
N ALA A 22 5.82 -10.58 -5.72
CA ALA A 22 5.34 -9.42 -6.46
C ALA A 22 5.00 -9.76 -7.92
N ALA A 23 5.86 -10.53 -8.59
CA ALA A 23 5.59 -10.97 -9.96
C ALA A 23 4.35 -11.89 -10.05
N GLU A 24 4.20 -12.82 -9.11
CA GLU A 24 3.04 -13.72 -9.04
C GLU A 24 1.73 -12.97 -8.79
N VAL A 25 1.71 -12.05 -7.82
CA VAL A 25 0.54 -11.23 -7.51
C VAL A 25 0.19 -10.33 -8.70
N LEU A 26 1.18 -9.68 -9.31
CA LEU A 26 0.95 -8.82 -10.47
C LEU A 26 0.39 -9.63 -11.64
N ALA A 27 0.98 -10.79 -11.95
CA ALA A 27 0.49 -11.67 -13.01
C ALA A 27 -0.96 -12.08 -12.78
N TRP A 28 -1.32 -12.45 -11.55
CA TRP A 28 -2.69 -12.80 -11.18
C TRP A 28 -3.66 -11.61 -11.32
N LEU A 29 -3.26 -10.40 -10.92
CA LEU A 29 -4.09 -9.19 -11.09
C LEU A 29 -4.32 -8.85 -12.57
N VAL A 30 -3.29 -9.01 -13.39
CA VAL A 30 -3.35 -8.82 -14.85
C VAL A 30 -4.26 -9.87 -15.48
N GLU A 31 -4.09 -11.15 -15.14
CA GLU A 31 -4.91 -12.25 -15.65
C GLU A 31 -6.39 -12.05 -15.33
N ARG A 32 -6.70 -11.56 -14.13
CA ARG A 32 -8.07 -11.21 -13.73
C ARG A 32 -8.60 -9.93 -14.41
N GLY A 33 -7.75 -9.20 -15.12
CA GLY A 33 -8.08 -7.93 -15.76
C GLY A 33 -8.32 -6.80 -14.76
N ILE A 34 -7.81 -6.91 -13.53
CA ILE A 34 -7.95 -5.90 -12.48
C ILE A 34 -7.02 -4.72 -12.76
N VAL A 35 -5.81 -5.00 -13.26
CA VAL A 35 -4.85 -4.00 -13.73
C VAL A 35 -4.42 -4.30 -15.16
N ARG A 36 -3.89 -3.29 -15.85
CA ARG A 36 -3.25 -3.42 -17.16
C ARG A 36 -1.81 -3.92 -17.00
N PRO A 37 -1.30 -4.79 -17.89
CA PRO A 37 0.09 -5.26 -17.82
C PRO A 37 1.11 -4.16 -18.13
N GLU A 38 0.73 -3.13 -18.89
CA GLU A 38 1.63 -2.04 -19.26
C GLU A 38 1.93 -1.13 -18.06
N ARG A 39 3.22 -0.81 -17.87
CA ARG A 39 3.64 0.23 -16.93
C ARG A 39 3.49 1.61 -17.57
N THR A 40 2.83 2.51 -16.87
CA THR A 40 2.59 3.90 -17.30
C THR A 40 2.82 4.89 -16.15
N ALA A 41 2.88 6.19 -16.47
CA ALA A 41 2.96 7.27 -15.48
C ALA A 41 1.59 7.51 -14.81
N CYS A 42 1.02 6.48 -14.19
CA CYS A 42 -0.28 6.50 -13.50
C CYS A 42 -0.15 6.45 -11.97
N VAL A 43 1.07 6.64 -11.44
CA VAL A 43 1.42 6.67 -10.01
C VAL A 43 2.37 7.84 -9.76
N LEU A 44 2.65 8.16 -8.49
CA LEU A 44 3.59 9.22 -8.13
C LEU A 44 5.07 8.78 -8.18
N GLY A 45 5.35 7.48 -8.19
CA GLY A 45 6.68 6.91 -8.37
C GLY A 45 7.10 6.77 -9.84
N GLU A 46 8.05 5.86 -10.10
CA GLU A 46 8.69 5.68 -11.41
C GLU A 46 7.78 5.02 -12.47
N GLY A 47 6.61 4.53 -12.07
CA GLY A 47 5.59 4.01 -12.98
C GLY A 47 4.87 2.77 -12.45
N GLY A 48 3.58 2.65 -12.75
CA GLY A 48 2.69 1.63 -12.21
C GLY A 48 1.72 1.08 -13.25
N HIS A 49 0.76 0.28 -12.80
CA HIS A 49 -0.21 -0.42 -13.64
C HIS A 49 -1.59 0.21 -13.50
N ALA A 50 -2.11 0.76 -14.59
CA ALA A 50 -3.43 1.39 -14.60
C ALA A 50 -4.56 0.37 -14.36
N PRO A 51 -5.75 0.79 -13.88
CA PRO A 51 -6.91 -0.08 -13.76
C PRO A 51 -7.25 -0.80 -15.08
N GLY A 52 -7.41 -2.11 -14.98
CA GLY A 52 -7.88 -2.97 -16.06
C GLY A 52 -9.40 -2.92 -16.20
N PRO A 53 -9.98 -3.56 -17.23
CA PRO A 53 -11.42 -3.51 -17.49
C PRO A 53 -12.28 -4.09 -16.34
N ASN A 54 -11.71 -4.98 -15.52
CA ASN A 54 -12.39 -5.64 -14.41
C ASN A 54 -12.05 -5.03 -13.04
N TRP A 55 -11.42 -3.86 -12.98
CA TRP A 55 -10.95 -3.25 -11.72
C TRP A 55 -12.03 -3.19 -10.62
N ARG A 56 -13.30 -3.02 -11.00
CA ARG A 56 -14.45 -2.92 -10.07
C ARG A 56 -14.60 -4.14 -9.15
N VAL A 57 -14.09 -5.31 -9.54
CA VAL A 57 -14.17 -6.52 -8.69
C VAL A 57 -13.20 -6.48 -7.49
N ALA A 58 -12.28 -5.52 -7.47
CA ALA A 58 -11.28 -5.35 -6.42
C ALA A 58 -11.64 -4.27 -5.39
N VAL A 59 -12.80 -3.61 -5.55
CA VAL A 59 -13.25 -2.52 -4.65
C VAL A 59 -14.67 -2.78 -4.16
N THR A 60 -15.01 -2.22 -3.00
CA THR A 60 -16.35 -2.30 -2.41
C THR A 60 -17.27 -1.17 -2.89
N ASP A 61 -16.72 0.01 -3.19
CA ASP A 61 -17.46 1.17 -3.70
C ASP A 61 -16.83 1.67 -5.01
N PRO A 62 -17.29 1.18 -6.17
CA PRO A 62 -16.67 1.51 -7.44
C PRO A 62 -17.07 2.92 -7.94
N ASP A 63 -16.12 3.86 -7.88
CA ASP A 63 -16.25 5.17 -8.52
C ASP A 63 -15.61 5.21 -9.92
N ALA A 64 -16.42 5.48 -10.95
CA ALA A 64 -15.91 5.65 -12.32
C ALA A 64 -15.00 6.88 -12.48
N GLY A 65 -15.10 7.87 -11.58
CA GLY A 65 -14.22 9.04 -11.52
C GLY A 65 -12.74 8.67 -11.37
N LEU A 66 -12.43 7.53 -10.75
CA LEU A 66 -11.07 6.97 -10.62
C LEU A 66 -10.33 6.95 -11.96
N LEU A 67 -11.01 6.54 -13.03
CA LEU A 67 -10.41 6.37 -14.36
C LEU A 67 -10.00 7.70 -15.01
N GLY A 68 -10.55 8.82 -14.53
CA GLY A 68 -10.21 10.17 -14.99
C GLY A 68 -9.01 10.79 -14.28
N LEU A 69 -8.52 10.20 -13.19
CA LEU A 69 -7.38 10.73 -12.44
C LEU A 69 -6.07 10.47 -13.18
N GLY A 70 -5.04 11.29 -12.95
CA GLY A 70 -3.68 11.01 -13.45
C GLY A 70 -2.94 9.96 -12.59
N THR A 71 -3.34 9.81 -11.33
CA THR A 71 -2.71 8.94 -10.33
C THR A 71 -3.72 7.92 -9.82
N HIS A 72 -4.01 6.90 -10.61
CA HIS A 72 -5.00 5.85 -10.32
C HIS A 72 -4.41 4.44 -10.37
N GLY A 73 -3.10 4.33 -10.56
CA GLY A 73 -2.42 3.07 -10.82
C GLY A 73 -1.99 2.33 -9.56
N LEU A 74 -1.67 1.06 -9.76
CA LEU A 74 -1.01 0.21 -8.78
C LEU A 74 0.51 0.30 -8.94
N GLU A 75 1.21 0.69 -7.87
CA GLU A 75 2.65 0.54 -7.76
C GLU A 75 2.97 -0.70 -6.91
N VAL A 76 3.92 -1.52 -7.37
CA VAL A 76 4.39 -2.71 -6.64
C VAL A 76 5.81 -2.45 -6.19
N ILE A 77 6.06 -2.59 -4.88
CA ILE A 77 7.33 -2.26 -4.23
C ILE A 77 7.79 -3.47 -3.44
N THR A 78 8.98 -4.00 -3.76
CA THR A 78 9.59 -5.17 -3.10
C THR A 78 10.79 -4.81 -2.23
N GLY A 79 11.35 -3.61 -2.44
CA GLY A 79 12.45 -3.06 -1.67
C GLY A 79 12.01 -2.44 -0.35
N ARG A 80 13.01 -2.09 0.47
CA ARG A 80 12.81 -1.38 1.74
C ARG A 80 12.28 0.03 1.47
N THR A 81 11.03 0.28 1.86
CA THR A 81 10.34 1.55 1.64
C THR A 81 9.64 2.02 2.91
N VAL A 82 9.62 3.34 3.13
CA VAL A 82 8.83 3.99 4.17
C VAL A 82 7.55 4.49 3.52
N PHE A 83 6.40 4.02 4.00
CA PHE A 83 5.10 4.53 3.58
C PHE A 83 4.63 5.58 4.58
N TYR A 84 4.28 6.75 4.06
CA TYR A 84 3.68 7.80 4.86
C TYR A 84 2.17 7.59 4.91
N SER A 85 1.63 7.41 6.12
CA SER A 85 0.19 7.53 6.35
C SER A 85 -0.08 8.92 6.92
N PRO A 86 -0.92 9.76 6.28
CA PRO A 86 -1.57 10.83 7.02
C PRO A 86 -2.38 10.19 8.17
N ASP A 87 -2.50 10.90 9.28
CA ASP A 87 -3.41 10.54 10.38
C ASP A 87 -3.11 9.22 11.12
N LEU A 88 -1.83 8.86 11.23
CA LEU A 88 -1.40 7.74 12.06
C LEU A 88 -1.27 8.17 13.53
N ASP A 89 -2.28 7.86 14.35
CA ASP A 89 -2.30 8.22 15.78
C ASP A 89 -1.43 7.29 16.65
N SER A 90 -1.34 6.01 16.28
CA SER A 90 -0.50 5.04 17.00
C SER A 90 -0.10 3.85 16.10
N VAL A 91 0.98 3.16 16.48
CA VAL A 91 1.48 1.95 15.82
C VAL A 91 1.78 0.91 16.89
N ALA A 92 1.21 -0.29 16.74
CA ALA A 92 1.54 -1.43 17.58
C ALA A 92 2.60 -2.31 16.90
N CYS A 93 3.65 -2.67 17.64
CA CYS A 93 4.61 -3.67 17.19
C CYS A 93 3.97 -5.07 17.26
N PRO A 94 3.86 -5.82 16.14
CA PRO A 94 3.25 -7.15 16.16
C PRO A 94 4.08 -8.19 16.92
N TYR A 95 5.36 -7.93 17.17
CA TYR A 95 6.25 -8.86 17.86
C TYR A 95 6.16 -8.77 19.39
N CYS A 96 6.12 -7.56 19.95
CA CYS A 96 6.15 -7.34 21.40
C CYS A 96 4.89 -6.65 21.94
N GLY A 97 3.95 -6.25 21.07
CA GLY A 97 2.73 -5.55 21.45
C GLY A 97 2.94 -4.11 21.92
N SER A 98 4.17 -3.59 21.93
CA SER A 98 4.43 -2.21 22.34
C SER A 98 3.81 -1.22 21.37
N VAL A 99 3.17 -0.19 21.91
CA VAL A 99 2.46 0.82 21.11
C VAL A 99 3.24 2.12 21.15
N ALA A 100 3.66 2.61 19.98
CA ALA A 100 4.16 3.96 19.81
C ALA A 100 2.96 4.88 19.53
N VAL A 101 2.81 5.96 20.29
CA VAL A 101 1.75 6.96 20.06
C VAL A 101 2.39 8.19 19.43
N ARG A 102 1.69 8.80 18.47
CA ARG A 102 2.16 10.02 17.84
C ARG A 102 2.08 11.18 18.82
N GLY A 103 3.24 11.75 19.15
CA GLY A 103 3.34 13.00 19.89
C GLY A 103 3.15 14.24 19.00
N PRO A 104 3.16 15.46 19.58
CA PRO A 104 3.13 16.71 18.82
C PRO A 104 4.24 16.77 17.77
N VAL A 105 4.01 17.51 16.66
CA VAL A 105 5.03 17.70 15.63
C VAL A 105 6.31 18.28 16.25
N GLY A 106 7.42 17.54 16.13
CA GLY A 106 8.72 17.90 16.71
C GLY A 106 9.04 17.28 18.07
N SER A 107 8.16 16.44 18.63
CA SER A 107 8.49 15.62 19.80
C SER A 107 9.12 14.28 19.41
N GLU A 108 9.84 13.67 20.35
CA GLU A 108 10.25 12.27 20.25
C GLU A 108 9.02 11.35 20.34
N TRP A 109 9.15 10.11 19.85
CA TRP A 109 8.06 9.11 19.93
C TRP A 109 8.03 8.52 21.34
N ASP A 110 6.88 8.60 22.01
CA ASP A 110 6.67 7.94 23.29
C ASP A 110 6.20 6.50 23.06
N PHE A 111 6.93 5.55 23.65
CA PHE A 111 6.58 4.13 23.65
C PHE A 111 5.84 3.79 24.94
N LEU A 112 4.58 3.35 24.81
CA LEU A 112 3.85 2.81 25.95
C LEU A 112 4.32 1.38 26.22
N PRO A 113 4.63 1.02 27.48
CA PRO A 113 4.97 -0.36 27.83
C PRO A 113 3.79 -1.29 27.50
N SER A 114 4.11 -2.49 27.02
CA SER A 114 3.12 -3.49 26.61
C SER A 114 2.14 -3.77 27.75
N ILE A 115 0.83 -3.72 27.47
CA ILE A 115 -0.20 -4.18 28.40
C ILE A 115 -0.12 -5.71 28.39
N GLU A 116 0.59 -6.29 29.36
CA GLU A 116 0.55 -7.72 29.61
C GLU A 116 -0.89 -8.10 30.06
N SER A 117 -1.48 -9.09 29.40
CA SER A 117 -2.69 -9.81 29.85
C SER A 117 -2.51 -11.30 29.60
#